data_AF-A0A661G1L9-F1
#
_entry.id   AF-A0A661G1L9-F1
#
_cell.length_a   1.000
_cell.length_b   1.000
_cell.length_c   1.000
_cell.angle_alpha   90.00
_cell.angle_beta   90.00
_cell.angle_gamma   90.00
#
_symmetry.space_group_name_H-M   'P 1'
#
loop_
_entity.id
_entity.type
_entity.pdbx_description
1 polymer ?
#
loop_
_entity_poly.entity_id
_entity_poly.type
_entity_poly.pdbx_seq_one_letter_code
_entity_poly.pdbx_strand_id
1 'polypeptide(L)'
;MRARYSKSTSRYARWLALLPIGLLSACATTGIPEDALRLPESTLDVRAIQTRTFAATSETAILAATVALLQDMEYNIDQVEKPLGVITASKVTDADSATQKTGLFILDMLCVISMAGGCDAMSMASDEQHLTMTIVVIPSLARSGEYVTRITI
;
A
#
# COMPACT_ATOMS: atom_id res chain seq x y z
N MET A 1 -47.47 -46.66 -18.25
CA MET A 1 -47.11 -45.26 -17.91
C MET A 1 -45.70 -44.98 -18.42
N ARG A 2 -45.54 -44.18 -19.48
CA ARG A 2 -44.22 -43.76 -20.01
C ARG A 2 -44.04 -42.26 -19.79
N ALA A 3 -43.03 -41.89 -19.01
CA ALA A 3 -42.67 -40.50 -18.72
C ALA A 3 -42.10 -39.84 -19.98
N ARG A 4 -42.69 -38.71 -20.38
CA ARG A 4 -42.18 -37.83 -21.45
C ARG A 4 -41.05 -36.97 -20.88
N TYR A 5 -39.82 -37.28 -21.26
CA TYR A 5 -38.65 -36.42 -21.00
C TYR A 5 -38.66 -35.28 -22.03
N SER A 6 -38.98 -34.06 -21.59
CA SER A 6 -39.05 -32.86 -22.43
C SER A 6 -37.65 -32.33 -22.73
N LYS A 7 -37.18 -32.49 -23.97
CA LYS A 7 -35.98 -31.83 -24.51
C LYS A 7 -36.32 -30.39 -24.87
N SER A 8 -36.08 -29.43 -23.96
CA SER A 8 -36.30 -28.00 -24.27
C SER A 8 -35.30 -27.04 -23.60
N THR A 9 -34.01 -27.37 -23.54
CA THR A 9 -32.97 -26.49 -22.94
C THR A 9 -31.60 -26.53 -23.65
N SER A 10 -31.57 -26.85 -24.96
CA SER A 10 -30.31 -27.13 -25.69
C SER A 10 -29.51 -25.90 -26.15
N ARG A 11 -30.08 -24.69 -26.19
CA ARG A 11 -29.40 -23.51 -26.76
C ARG A 11 -28.58 -22.75 -25.73
N TYR A 12 -29.09 -22.54 -24.52
CA TYR A 12 -28.41 -21.79 -23.45
C TYR A 12 -27.35 -22.62 -22.70
N ALA A 13 -27.49 -23.94 -22.67
CA ALA A 13 -26.51 -24.85 -22.04
C ALA A 13 -25.14 -24.84 -22.74
N ARG A 14 -25.09 -24.53 -24.05
CA ARG A 14 -23.82 -24.41 -24.80
C ARG A 14 -23.06 -23.13 -24.48
N TRP A 15 -23.74 -22.05 -24.13
CA TRP A 15 -23.13 -20.76 -23.76
C TRP A 15 -22.69 -20.73 -22.29
N LEU A 16 -23.44 -21.39 -21.40
CA LEU A 16 -23.11 -21.52 -19.97
C LEU A 16 -21.82 -22.34 -19.70
N ALA A 17 -21.48 -23.28 -20.59
CA ALA A 17 -20.25 -24.07 -20.48
C ALA A 17 -18.99 -23.35 -21.00
N LEU A 18 -19.14 -22.26 -21.78
CA LEU A 18 -18.01 -21.49 -22.34
C LEU A 18 -17.48 -20.43 -21.37
N LEU A 19 -18.29 -19.95 -20.43
CA LEU A 19 -17.89 -18.99 -19.40
C LEU A 19 -16.74 -19.49 -18.50
N PRO A 20 -16.79 -20.70 -17.89
CA PRO A 20 -15.72 -21.15 -17.01
C PRO A 20 -14.38 -21.44 -17.74
N ILE A 21 -14.42 -21.74 -19.03
CA ILE A 21 -13.22 -22.04 -19.84
C ILE A 21 -12.43 -20.76 -20.13
N GLY A 22 -13.10 -19.62 -20.32
CA GLY A 22 -12.43 -18.32 -20.50
C GLY A 22 -11.81 -17.76 -19.23
N LEU A 23 -12.37 -18.08 -18.05
CA LEU A 23 -11.80 -17.65 -16.77
C LEU A 23 -10.51 -18.41 -16.38
N LEU A 24 -10.34 -19.65 -16.84
CA LEU A 24 -9.17 -20.47 -16.52
C LEU A 24 -7.93 -20.13 -17.36
N SER A 25 -8.08 -19.53 -18.54
CA SER A 25 -6.96 -19.13 -19.39
C SER A 25 -6.20 -17.89 -18.89
N ALA A 26 -6.76 -17.15 -17.92
CA ALA A 26 -6.11 -15.96 -17.36
C ALA A 26 -4.98 -16.27 -16.36
N CYS A 27 -4.86 -17.52 -15.90
CA CYS A 27 -3.87 -17.91 -14.88
C CYS A 27 -2.54 -18.43 -15.46
N ALA A 28 -2.46 -18.65 -16.79
CA ALA A 28 -1.31 -19.31 -17.41
C ALA A 28 -0.15 -18.36 -17.82
N THR A 29 -0.22 -17.07 -17.47
CA THR A 29 0.76 -16.05 -17.91
C THR A 29 1.93 -15.85 -16.95
N THR A 30 2.09 -16.67 -15.91
CA THR A 30 3.17 -16.53 -14.93
C THR A 30 4.45 -17.26 -15.35
N GLY A 31 5.06 -16.85 -16.46
CA GLY A 31 6.51 -17.02 -16.63
C GLY A 31 7.21 -16.01 -15.73
N ILE A 32 8.27 -16.40 -15.03
CA ILE A 32 9.07 -15.45 -14.23
C ILE A 32 9.60 -14.39 -15.21
N PRO A 33 9.16 -13.12 -15.11
CA PRO A 33 9.56 -12.09 -16.05
C PRO A 33 11.07 -11.90 -15.91
N GLU A 34 11.78 -11.86 -17.03
CA GLU A 34 13.22 -11.65 -17.11
C GLU A 34 13.69 -10.31 -16.50
N ASP A 35 12.75 -9.39 -16.28
CA ASP A 35 12.92 -8.13 -15.57
C ASP A 35 12.69 -8.20 -14.04
N ALA A 36 12.34 -9.34 -13.46
CA ALA A 36 12.09 -9.48 -12.01
C ALA A 36 13.29 -9.15 -11.12
N LEU A 37 14.51 -9.22 -11.68
CA LEU A 37 15.77 -8.90 -10.98
C LEU A 37 16.38 -7.56 -11.44
N ARG A 38 15.81 -6.89 -12.45
CA ARG A 38 16.25 -5.56 -12.84
C ARG A 38 15.54 -4.54 -11.99
N LEU A 39 16.32 -3.79 -11.20
CA LEU A 39 15.82 -2.61 -10.50
C LEU A 39 15.28 -1.63 -11.55
N PRO A 40 13.99 -1.26 -11.54
CA PRO A 40 13.49 -0.26 -12.48
C PRO A 40 14.18 1.08 -12.21
N GLU A 41 14.45 1.88 -13.24
CA GLU A 41 15.20 3.15 -13.11
C GLU A 41 14.57 4.10 -12.09
N SER A 42 13.25 4.05 -11.93
CA SER A 42 12.50 4.80 -10.91
C SER A 42 12.96 4.54 -9.48
N THR A 43 13.57 3.39 -9.19
CA THR A 43 14.08 3.08 -7.84
C THR A 43 15.27 3.95 -7.44
N LEU A 44 16.08 4.42 -8.39
CA LEU A 44 17.20 5.30 -8.09
C LEU A 44 16.70 6.72 -7.79
N ASP A 45 15.75 7.21 -8.57
CA ASP A 45 15.13 8.52 -8.35
C ASP A 45 14.43 8.59 -6.98
N VAL A 46 13.68 7.55 -6.63
CA VAL A 46 13.02 7.45 -5.31
C VAL A 46 14.06 7.45 -4.19
N ARG A 47 15.18 6.73 -4.35
CA ARG A 47 16.25 6.71 -3.34
C ARG A 47 16.93 8.07 -3.19
N ALA A 48 17.09 8.81 -4.28
CA ALA A 48 17.66 10.16 -4.25
C ALA A 48 16.74 11.15 -3.53
N ILE A 49 15.41 10.99 -3.64
CA ILE A 49 14.44 11.81 -2.90
C ILE A 49 14.42 11.45 -1.41
N GLN A 50 14.51 10.15 -1.09
CA GLN A 50 14.49 9.64 0.30
C GLN A 50 15.77 9.96 1.08
N THR A 51 16.86 10.31 0.40
CA THR A 51 18.19 10.46 1.01
C THR A 51 18.69 11.89 0.82
N ARG A 52 19.03 12.57 1.92
CA ARG A 52 19.57 13.93 1.87
C ARG A 52 20.83 14.05 2.72
N THR A 53 21.80 14.79 2.21
CA THR A 53 23.05 15.09 2.92
C THR A 53 22.94 16.41 3.65
N PHE A 54 23.36 16.43 4.91
CA PHE A 54 23.36 17.61 5.77
C PHE A 54 24.76 17.85 6.35
N ALA A 55 25.19 19.11 6.38
CA ALA A 55 26.36 19.51 7.13
C ALA A 55 25.93 19.75 8.58
N ALA A 56 26.52 19.03 9.53
CA ALA A 56 26.21 19.17 10.95
C ALA A 56 27.46 19.00 11.80
N THR A 57 27.47 19.67 12.96
CA THR A 57 28.57 19.60 13.93
C THR A 57 28.66 18.25 14.62
N SER A 58 27.54 17.54 14.77
CA SER A 58 27.49 16.18 15.33
C SER A 58 26.26 15.42 14.87
N GLU A 59 26.36 14.09 14.89
CA GLU A 59 25.23 13.18 14.65
C GLU A 59 24.07 13.44 15.64
N THR A 60 24.42 13.71 16.90
CA THR A 60 23.45 14.02 17.96
C THR A 60 22.61 15.27 17.66
N ALA A 61 23.18 16.26 16.98
CA ALA A 61 22.45 17.45 16.58
C ALA A 61 21.39 17.14 15.52
N ILE A 62 21.71 16.25 14.56
CA ILE A 62 20.75 15.80 13.55
C ILE A 62 19.63 14.97 14.19
N LEU A 63 19.98 14.03 15.08
CA LEU A 63 18.97 13.23 15.78
C LEU A 63 18.05 14.12 16.63
N ALA A 64 18.59 15.10 17.36
CA ALA A 64 17.79 16.01 18.17
C ALA A 64 16.85 16.89 17.32
N ALA A 65 17.35 17.44 16.20
CA ALA A 65 16.54 18.21 15.27
C ALA A 65 15.42 17.36 14.64
N THR A 66 15.71 16.10 14.34
CA THR A 66 14.75 15.15 13.78
C THR A 66 13.66 14.81 14.79
N VAL A 67 14.02 14.58 16.05
CA VAL A 67 13.06 14.36 17.15
C VAL A 67 12.14 15.57 17.33
N ALA A 68 12.68 16.78 17.30
CA ALA A 68 11.88 18.00 17.39
C ALA A 68 10.90 18.12 16.21
N LEU A 69 11.36 17.86 14.97
CA LEU A 69 10.49 17.86 13.80
C LEU A 69 9.36 16.81 13.89
N LEU A 70 9.66 15.61 14.35
CA LEU A 70 8.66 14.55 14.53
C LEU A 70 7.62 14.93 15.59
N GLN A 71 8.04 15.60 16.66
CA GLN A 71 7.13 16.12 17.68
C GLN A 71 6.24 17.24 17.14
N ASP A 72 6.79 18.16 16.35
CA ASP A 72 6.03 19.23 15.70
C ASP A 72 4.98 18.66 14.71
N MET A 73 5.28 17.52 14.09
CA MET A 73 4.36 16.79 13.22
C MET A 73 3.41 15.84 13.97
N GLU A 74 3.45 15.85 15.30
CA GLU A 74 2.64 15.00 16.21
C GLU A 74 2.83 13.49 15.97
N TYR A 75 4.04 13.07 15.58
CA TYR A 75 4.38 11.66 15.58
C TYR A 75 4.71 11.20 17.01
N ASN A 76 4.28 9.99 17.35
CA ASN A 76 4.74 9.30 18.54
C ASN A 76 6.12 8.71 18.26
N ILE A 77 7.10 8.99 19.12
CA ILE A 77 8.45 8.42 18.98
C ILE A 77 8.46 7.06 19.65
N ASP A 78 8.65 6.01 18.86
CA ASP A 78 8.60 4.64 19.35
C ASP A 78 9.98 4.21 19.88
N GLN A 79 11.04 4.45 19.11
CA GLN A 79 12.41 4.11 19.50
C GLN A 79 13.45 5.10 18.95
N VAL A 80 14.48 5.36 19.75
CA VAL A 80 15.64 6.18 19.38
C VAL A 80 16.92 5.44 19.75
N GLU A 81 17.58 4.87 18.75
CA GLU A 81 18.84 4.17 18.89
C GLU A 81 20.00 5.10 18.55
N LYS A 82 20.45 5.87 19.56
CA LYS A 82 21.57 6.82 19.44
C LYS A 82 22.87 6.20 18.92
N PRO A 83 23.32 5.00 19.33
CA PRO A 83 24.59 4.45 18.82
C PRO A 83 24.51 4.00 17.36
N LEU A 84 23.31 3.81 16.82
CA LEU A 84 23.07 3.40 15.43
C LEU A 84 22.55 4.53 14.55
N GLY A 85 22.27 5.71 15.13
CA GLY A 85 21.71 6.85 14.40
C GLY A 85 20.29 6.61 13.87
N VAL A 86 19.51 5.72 14.49
CA VAL A 86 18.17 5.32 14.00
C VAL A 86 17.06 5.88 14.89
N ILE A 87 16.02 6.44 14.26
CA ILE A 87 14.79 6.88 14.91
C ILE A 87 13.60 6.23 14.20
N THR A 88 12.68 5.64 14.97
CA THR A 88 11.40 5.14 14.48
C THR A 88 10.26 5.86 15.17
N ALA A 89 9.26 6.29 14.39
CA ALA A 89 8.11 7.00 14.89
C ALA A 89 6.85 6.59 14.14
N SER A 90 5.70 6.67 14.81
CA SER A 90 4.40 6.30 14.25
C SER A 90 3.35 7.38 14.50
N LYS A 91 2.41 7.53 13.55
CA LYS A 91 1.26 8.41 13.67
C LYS A 91 0.04 7.69 13.10
N VAL A 92 -1.06 7.70 13.83
CA VAL A 92 -2.37 7.26 13.31
C VAL A 92 -3.11 8.53 12.90
N THR A 93 -3.54 8.57 11.64
CA THR A 93 -4.33 9.68 11.11
C THR A 93 -5.59 9.13 10.47
N ASP A 94 -6.67 9.89 10.56
CA ASP A 94 -7.88 9.54 9.82
C ASP A 94 -7.61 9.72 8.32
N ALA A 95 -7.78 8.65 7.55
CA ALA A 95 -7.66 8.62 6.10
C ALA A 95 -9.03 8.44 5.46
N ASP A 96 -9.94 9.33 5.81
CA ASP A 96 -11.27 9.41 5.24
C ASP A 96 -11.20 9.77 3.75
N SER A 97 -11.19 8.75 2.90
CA SER A 97 -11.22 8.98 1.46
C SER A 97 -12.67 9.07 0.97
N ALA A 98 -13.12 10.29 0.69
CA ALA A 98 -14.47 10.57 0.19
C ALA A 98 -14.82 9.75 -1.06
N THR A 99 -13.81 9.43 -1.88
CA THR A 99 -14.00 8.59 -3.09
C THR A 99 -14.28 7.13 -2.75
N GLN A 100 -13.60 6.52 -1.76
CA GLN A 100 -13.92 5.14 -1.35
C GLN A 100 -15.30 5.09 -0.71
N LYS A 101 -15.63 6.03 0.19
CA LYS A 101 -16.96 6.10 0.82
C LYS A 101 -18.07 6.25 -0.21
N THR A 102 -17.87 7.07 -1.25
CA THR A 102 -18.85 7.24 -2.33
C THR A 102 -19.00 5.97 -3.20
N GLY A 103 -17.90 5.31 -3.54
CA GLY A 103 -17.94 4.08 -4.33
C GLY A 103 -18.64 2.93 -3.60
N LEU A 104 -18.35 2.78 -2.30
CA LEU A 104 -18.98 1.78 -1.44
C LEU A 104 -20.47 2.07 -1.22
N PHE A 105 -20.86 3.35 -1.11
CA PHE A 105 -22.26 3.76 -1.05
C PHE A 105 -23.04 3.38 -2.33
N ILE A 106 -22.47 3.62 -3.51
CA ILE A 106 -23.09 3.25 -4.78
C ILE A 106 -23.27 1.73 -4.88
N LEU A 107 -22.28 0.96 -4.42
CA LEU A 107 -22.34 -0.49 -4.41
C LEU A 107 -23.43 -1.02 -3.47
N ASP A 108 -23.58 -0.44 -2.29
CA ASP A 108 -24.65 -0.76 -1.35
C ASP A 108 -26.04 -0.47 -1.97
N MET A 109 -26.20 0.70 -2.60
CA MET A 109 -27.41 1.05 -3.36
C MET A 109 -27.73 0.02 -4.46
N LEU A 110 -26.72 -0.45 -5.19
CA LEU A 110 -26.89 -1.48 -6.22
C LEU A 110 -27.34 -2.81 -5.62
N CYS A 111 -26.77 -3.21 -4.48
CA CYS A 111 -27.15 -4.43 -3.78
C CYS A 111 -28.63 -4.39 -3.35
N VAL A 112 -29.09 -3.27 -2.78
CA VAL A 112 -30.50 -3.07 -2.39
C VAL A 112 -31.44 -3.22 -3.59
N ILE A 113 -31.09 -2.64 -4.75
CA ILE A 113 -31.92 -2.74 -5.96
C ILE A 113 -31.90 -4.16 -6.56
N SER A 114 -30.77 -4.86 -6.44
CA SER A 114 -30.59 -6.20 -7.03
C SER A 114 -31.29 -7.35 -6.28
N MET A 115 -31.98 -7.07 -5.16
CA MET A 115 -32.63 -8.08 -4.30
C MET A 115 -31.68 -9.17 -3.78
N ALA A 116 -30.36 -8.89 -3.76
CA ALA A 116 -29.32 -9.82 -3.32
C ALA A 116 -29.17 -9.92 -1.78
N GLY A 117 -29.98 -9.18 -1.01
CA GLY A 117 -29.83 -9.04 0.44
C GLY A 117 -28.90 -7.87 0.82
N GLY A 118 -28.98 -7.40 2.07
CA GLY A 118 -28.25 -6.23 2.55
C GLY A 118 -26.73 -6.45 2.50
N CYS A 119 -26.05 -5.71 1.62
CA CYS A 119 -24.60 -5.72 1.51
C CYS A 119 -24.05 -4.56 2.32
N ASP A 120 -23.52 -4.80 3.52
CA ASP A 120 -22.88 -3.74 4.31
C ASP A 120 -21.46 -3.44 3.78
N ALA A 121 -21.37 -3.03 2.52
CA ALA A 121 -20.11 -2.65 1.88
C ALA A 121 -19.50 -1.41 2.53
N MET A 122 -20.32 -0.58 3.19
CA MET A 122 -19.85 0.60 3.92
C MET A 122 -18.95 0.22 5.11
N SER A 123 -19.19 -0.93 5.76
CA SER A 123 -18.34 -1.44 6.84
C SER A 123 -16.89 -1.74 6.43
N MET A 124 -16.61 -1.80 5.13
CA MET A 124 -15.26 -2.04 4.60
C MET A 124 -14.46 -0.74 4.39
N ALA A 125 -15.06 0.43 4.60
CA ALA A 125 -14.33 1.69 4.60
C ALA A 125 -13.39 1.72 5.81
N SER A 126 -12.08 1.74 5.52
CA SER A 126 -11.06 1.89 6.54
C SER A 126 -10.80 3.38 6.69
N ASP A 127 -11.16 3.90 7.86
CA ASP A 127 -11.05 5.32 8.17
C ASP A 127 -9.71 5.64 8.87
N GLU A 128 -8.96 4.63 9.31
CA GLU A 128 -7.68 4.78 10.02
C GLU A 128 -6.49 4.45 9.11
N GLN A 129 -5.50 5.34 9.05
CA GLN A 129 -4.21 5.11 8.41
C GLN A 129 -3.09 5.19 9.42
N HIS A 130 -2.32 4.10 9.53
CA HIS A 130 -1.11 4.03 10.32
C HIS A 130 0.09 4.43 9.45
N LEU A 131 0.73 5.54 9.80
CA LEU A 131 1.96 6.03 9.18
C LEU A 131 3.13 5.66 10.08
N THR A 132 4.13 4.94 9.54
CA THR A 132 5.34 4.56 10.28
C THR A 132 6.56 5.11 9.55
N MET A 133 7.33 5.95 10.22
CA MET A 133 8.52 6.57 9.67
C MET A 133 9.78 6.02 10.35
N THR A 134 10.79 5.68 9.56
CA THR A 134 12.11 5.28 10.03
C THR A 134 13.16 6.17 9.39
N ILE A 135 14.04 6.70 10.23
CA ILE A 135 15.08 7.64 9.84
C ILE A 135 16.41 7.04 10.26
N VAL A 136 17.36 7.05 9.33
CA VAL A 136 18.71 6.54 9.56
C VAL A 136 19.72 7.63 9.22
N VAL A 137 20.60 7.92 10.16
CA VAL A 137 21.68 8.90 10.01
C VAL A 137 23.01 8.14 9.99
N ILE A 138 23.79 8.35 8.93
CA ILE A 138 25.13 7.78 8.79
C ILE A 138 26.14 8.87 8.44
N PRO A 139 27.39 8.79 8.93
CA PRO A 139 28.43 9.72 8.50
C PRO A 139 28.75 9.51 7.00
N SER A 140 28.93 10.61 6.26
CA SER A 140 29.33 10.56 4.86
C SER A 140 30.79 10.16 4.74
N LEU A 141 31.08 9.18 3.88
CA LEU A 141 32.46 8.77 3.57
C LEU A 141 33.16 9.75 2.61
N ALA A 142 32.40 10.60 1.92
CA ALA A 142 32.94 11.50 0.89
C ALA A 142 33.57 12.77 1.49
N ARG A 143 33.05 13.28 2.61
CA ARG A 143 33.51 14.50 3.27
C ARG A 143 33.32 14.42 4.79
N SER A 144 34.36 14.81 5.53
CA SER A 144 34.33 14.93 6.99
C SER A 144 33.37 16.04 7.42
N GLY A 145 32.45 15.74 8.36
CA GLY A 145 31.46 16.70 8.87
C GLY A 145 30.13 16.75 8.09
N GLU A 146 29.99 15.91 7.05
CA GLU A 146 28.70 15.69 6.38
C GLU A 146 28.08 14.38 6.85
N TYR A 147 26.76 14.39 7.03
CA TYR A 147 25.96 13.23 7.40
C TYR A 147 24.91 12.99 6.33
N VAL A 148 24.71 11.73 5.99
CA VAL A 148 23.68 11.28 5.07
C VAL A 148 22.50 10.80 5.91
N THR A 149 21.34 11.42 5.72
CA THR A 149 20.10 11.04 6.39
C THR A 149 19.17 10.44 5.36
N ARG A 150 18.65 9.25 5.66
CA ARG A 150 17.64 8.59 4.83
C ARG A 150 16.35 8.42 5.62
N ILE A 151 15.24 8.74 4.96
CA ILE A 151 13.89 8.64 5.51
C ILE A 151 13.10 7.61 4.71
N THR A 152 12.41 6.72 5.42
CA THR A 152 11.43 5.78 4.87
C THR A 152 10.12 5.95 5.62
N ILE A 153 9.01 6.04 4.89
CA ILE A 153 7.63 6.22 5.38
C ILE A 153 6.78 5.11 4.77
#